data_AF-A0A349GZF6-F1
#
_entry.id   AF-A0A349GZF6-F1
#
_cell.length_a   1.000
_cell.length_b   1.000
_cell.length_c   1.000
_cell.angle_alpha   90.00
_cell.angle_beta   90.00
_cell.angle_gamma   90.00
#
_symmetry.space_group_name_H-M   'P 1'
#
loop_
_entity.id
_entity.type
_entity.pdbx_description
1 polymer ?
#
loop_
_entity_poly.entity_id
_entity_poly.type
_entity_poly.pdbx_seq_one_letter_code
_entity_poly.pdbx_strand_id
1 'polypeptide(L)' 'MTTTTVSTNNRSQAIRLPAELRLPDNVKRVDVRARGCERIIAPLGLTWDS' A
#
# COMPACT_ATOMS: atom_id res chain seq x y z
N MET A 1 8.87 -2.08 11.71
CA MET A 1 8.91 -1.19 10.54
C MET A 1 9.98 -1.74 9.62
N THR A 2 9.66 -1.96 8.34
CA THR A 2 10.54 -2.67 7.41
C THR A 2 10.81 -1.78 6.21
N THR A 3 12.08 -1.58 5.89
CA THR A 3 12.51 -0.69 4.81
C THR A 3 12.53 -1.44 3.49
N THR A 4 11.93 -0.87 2.45
CA THR A 4 11.94 -1.42 1.10
C THR A 4 12.26 -0.33 0.08
N THR A 5 12.65 -0.73 -1.12
CA THR A 5 13.01 0.21 -2.19
C THR A 5 11.78 0.57 -3.02
N VAL A 6 11.63 1.87 -3.33
CA VAL A 6 10.69 2.35 -4.33
C VAL A 6 11.30 2.17 -5.72
N SER A 7 10.59 1.50 -6.63
CA SER A 7 10.97 1.40 -8.04
C SER A 7 9.98 2.17 -8.92
N THR A 8 10.46 2.74 -10.02
CA THR A 8 9.62 3.49 -10.96
C THR A 8 9.59 2.76 -12.30
N ASN A 9 8.41 2.54 -12.87
CA ASN A 9 8.25 1.98 -14.21
C ASN A 9 7.07 2.65 -14.93
N ASN A 10 7.29 3.09 -16.17
CA ASN A 10 6.25 3.64 -17.05
C ASN A 10 5.32 4.65 -16.34
N ARG A 11 5.92 5.61 -15.63
CA ARG A 11 5.25 6.69 -14.85
C ARG A 11 4.54 6.25 -13.57
N SER A 12 4.59 4.97 -13.19
CA SER A 12 4.09 4.47 -11.92
C SER A 12 5.24 4.22 -10.93
N GLN A 13 4.96 4.42 -9.64
CA GLN A 13 5.84 3.97 -8.56
C GLN A 13 5.29 2.69 -7.95
N ALA A 14 6.19 1.77 -7.61
CA ALA A 14 5.85 0.52 -6.94
C ALA A 14 6.76 0.31 -5.74
N ILE A 15 6.20 -0.26 -4.68
CA ILE A 15 6.93 -0.80 -3.53
C ILE A 15 6.69 -2.31 -3.49
N ARG A 16 7.72 -3.08 -3.11
CA ARG A 16 7.54 -4.50 -2.79
C ARG A 16 7.08 -4.61 -1.34
N LEU A 17 5.92 -5.20 -1.11
CA LEU A 17 5.49 -5.56 0.24
C LEU A 17 6.31 -6.77 0.72
N PRO A 18 7.05 -6.66 1.84
CA PRO A 18 7.71 -7.79 2.48
C PRO A 18 6.70 -8.87 2.88
N ALA A 19 7.17 -10.12 2.99
CA ALA A 19 6.30 -11.26 3.31
C ALA A 19 5.48 -11.05 4.60
N GLU A 20 6.11 -10.48 5.63
CA GLU A 20 5.48 -10.19 6.93
C GLU A 20 4.43 -9.05 6.89
N LEU A 21 4.40 -8.26 5.81
CA LEU A 21 3.45 -7.15 5.62
C LEU A 21 2.50 -7.38 4.44
N ARG A 22 2.38 -8.63 3.96
CA ARG A 22 1.43 -8.98 2.89
C ARG A 22 0.00 -8.76 3.36
N LEU A 23 -0.82 -8.23 2.46
CA LEU A 23 -2.26 -8.23 2.63
C LEU A 23 -2.79 -9.67 2.55
N PRO A 24 -3.97 -9.97 3.14
CA PRO A 24 -4.63 -11.25 2.97
C PRO A 24 -4.85 -11.61 1.49
N ASP A 25 -4.78 -12.89 1.14
CA ASP A 25 -4.76 -13.36 -0.26
C ASP A 25 -6.02 -12.98 -1.07
N ASN A 26 -7.15 -12.79 -0.39
CA ASN A 26 -8.42 -12.38 -0.98
C ASN A 26 -8.48 -10.87 -1.32
N VAL A 27 -7.57 -10.05 -0.81
CA VAL A 27 -7.56 -8.61 -1.08
C VAL A 27 -6.99 -8.35 -2.47
N LYS A 28 -7.85 -7.92 -3.40
CA LYS A 28 -7.46 -7.55 -4.78
C LYS A 28 -7.45 -6.05 -5.04
N ARG A 29 -8.09 -5.26 -4.17
CA ARG A 29 -8.23 -3.81 -4.31
C ARG A 29 -7.97 -3.15 -2.97
N VAL A 30 -7.31 -2.00 -3.04
CA VAL A 30 -6.95 -1.20 -1.88
C VAL A 30 -7.29 0.26 -2.14
N ASP A 31 -7.59 0.98 -1.06
CA ASP A 31 -7.57 2.42 -1.03
C ASP A 31 -6.16 2.89 -0.68
N VAL A 32 -5.65 3.86 -1.41
CA VAL A 32 -4.35 4.50 -1.16
C VAL A 32 -4.58 5.98 -0.92
N ARG A 33 -4.26 6.45 0.29
CA ARG A 33 -4.43 7.86 0.67
C ARG A 33 -3.14 8.50 1.14
N ALA A 34 -3.04 9.81 0.95
CA ALA A 34 -1.91 10.61 1.40
C ALA A 34 -2.21 11.27 2.75
N ARG A 35 -1.24 11.21 3.66
CA ARG A 35 -1.23 12.01 4.90
C ARG A 35 0.13 12.69 5.02
N GLY A 36 0.25 13.90 4.48
CA GLY A 36 1.55 14.55 4.28
C GLY A 36 2.48 13.68 3.42
N CYS A 37 3.65 13.34 3.98
CA CYS A 37 4.64 12.48 3.31
C CYS A 37 4.28 10.98 3.35
N GLU A 38 3.30 10.58 4.15
CA GLU A 38 2.91 9.18 4.29
C GLU A 38 1.93 8.75 3.20
N ARG A 39 1.98 7.46 2.88
CA ARG A 39 0.96 6.77 2.10
C ARG A 39 0.38 5.65 2.95
N ILE A 40 -0.92 5.71 3.17
CA ILE A 40 -1.67 4.72 3.96
C ILE A 40 -2.42 3.84 2.96
N ILE A 41 -2.24 2.52 3.09
CA ILE A 41 -2.85 1.51 2.23
C ILE A 41 -3.80 0.68 3.11
N ALA A 42 -5.05 0.54 2.69
CA ALA A 42 -6.05 -0.29 3.36
C ALA A 42 -6.84 -1.09 2.32
N PRO A 43 -7.38 -2.29 2.64
CA PRO A 43 -8.32 -2.96 1.76
C PRO A 43 -9.52 -2.05 1.47
N LEU A 44 -10.01 -2.11 0.23
CA LEU A 44 -11.11 -1.27 -0.25
C LEU A 44 -12.32 -1.33 0.70
N GLY A 45 -12.79 -0.16 1.17
CA GLY A 45 -13.98 -0.06 2.02
C GLY A 45 -13.79 -0.49 3.49
N LEU A 46 -12.56 -0.77 3.93
CA LEU A 46 -12.22 -1.05 5.32
C LEU A 46 -11.44 0.10 5.96
N THR A 47 -11.76 1.35 5.59
CA THR A 47 -11.16 2.52 6.21
C THR A 47 -11.94 2.90 7.48
N TRP A 48 -11.23 3.37 8.50
CA TRP A 48 -11.82 3.75 9.80
C TRP A 48 -12.65 5.03 9.76
N ASP A 49 -12.56 5.78 8.66
CA ASP A 49 -13.20 7.07 8.38
C ASP A 49 -14.25 6.98 7.27
N SER A 50 -14.72 5.76 6.97
CA SER A 50 -15.95 5.54 6.18
C SER A 50 -17.20 5.79 7.01
#